data_AF-A0A538SD71-F1
#
_entry.id   AF-A0A538SD71-F1
#
_cell.length_a   1.000
_cell.length_b   1.000
_cell.length_c   1.000
_cell.angle_alpha   90.00
_cell.angle_beta   90.00
_cell.angle_gamma   90.00
#
_symmetry.space_group_name_H-M   'P 1'
#
loop_
_entity.id
_entity.type
_entity.pdbx_description
1 polymer ?
#
loop_
_entity_poly.entity_id
_entity_poly.type
_entity_poly.pdbx_seq_one_letter_code
_entity_poly.pdbx_strand_id
1 'polypeptide(L)'
;MDETVTSALQAWESFYVIVGSSAGALTGLQFVVLTLISEAGMIRGSAETLSAFGSPNVVHFCAALLVSAIFSAPWHGLGPPGIAVALCGAGGFVYSVAVLRRALRQRDYKPVLEDWTWHAALPMLGYAGLVHAGLRLSRVSSDALYIVGGATLLLVFVGIHNAWDTVTYVTLQRAREHKARGAARGTAERQPPSGTAPGERRNVEASGPPAPRNPEA
;
A
#
# COMPACT_ATOMS: atom_id res chain seq x y z
N MET A 1 -26.29 -33.00 18.37
CA MET A 1 -25.09 -32.12 18.44
C MET A 1 -24.70 -31.67 17.03
N ASP A 2 -24.74 -32.57 16.04
CA ASP A 2 -24.49 -32.22 14.64
C ASP A 2 -25.54 -31.24 14.08
N GLU A 3 -26.83 -31.44 14.37
CA GLU A 3 -27.92 -30.57 13.87
C GLU A 3 -27.81 -29.11 14.40
N THR A 4 -27.46 -28.92 15.67
CA THR A 4 -27.24 -27.59 16.27
C THR A 4 -26.03 -26.88 15.67
N VAL A 5 -25.00 -27.64 15.30
CA VAL A 5 -23.79 -27.10 14.65
C VAL A 5 -24.09 -26.69 13.21
N THR A 6 -24.77 -27.55 12.45
CA THR A 6 -25.18 -27.25 11.07
C THR A 6 -26.10 -26.04 11.02
N SER A 7 -27.07 -25.96 11.94
CA SER A 7 -27.96 -24.79 12.05
C SER A 7 -27.20 -23.50 12.36
N ALA A 8 -26.21 -23.55 13.27
CA ALA A 8 -25.37 -22.40 13.55
C ALA A 8 -24.56 -21.97 12.32
N LEU A 9 -23.92 -22.90 11.60
CA LEU A 9 -23.16 -22.58 10.38
C LEU A 9 -24.05 -21.98 9.29
N GLN A 10 -25.27 -22.52 9.10
CA GLN A 10 -26.26 -21.99 8.15
C GLN A 10 -26.67 -20.55 8.50
N ALA A 11 -26.84 -20.22 9.78
CA ALA A 11 -27.18 -18.87 10.20
C ALA A 11 -26.11 -17.83 9.82
N TRP A 12 -24.85 -18.25 9.66
CA TRP A 12 -23.73 -17.39 9.26
C TRP A 12 -23.44 -17.39 7.76
N GLU A 13 -24.13 -18.23 6.97
CA GLU A 13 -23.84 -18.42 5.54
C GLU A 13 -23.90 -17.08 4.78
N SER A 14 -25.01 -16.36 4.88
CA SER A 14 -25.19 -15.05 4.22
C SER A 14 -24.11 -14.04 4.61
N PHE A 15 -23.70 -14.04 5.88
CA PHE A 15 -22.62 -13.16 6.35
C PHE A 15 -21.30 -13.48 5.64
N TYR A 16 -20.88 -14.75 5.61
CA TYR A 16 -19.62 -15.14 5.00
C TYR A 16 -19.64 -14.98 3.47
N VAL A 17 -20.79 -15.19 2.81
CA VAL A 17 -20.96 -14.91 1.38
C VAL A 17 -20.79 -13.42 1.09
N ILE A 18 -21.42 -12.52 1.86
CA ILE A 18 -21.29 -11.07 1.69
C ILE A 18 -19.84 -10.62 1.91
N VAL A 19 -19.23 -11.03 3.04
CA VAL A 19 -17.86 -10.63 3.39
C VAL A 19 -16.85 -11.18 2.39
N GLY A 20 -16.98 -12.45 1.99
CA GLY A 20 -16.06 -13.13 1.09
C GLY A 20 -16.12 -12.58 -0.33
N SER A 21 -17.33 -12.36 -0.87
CA SER A 21 -17.51 -11.74 -2.19
C SER A 21 -16.96 -10.32 -2.23
N SER A 22 -17.21 -9.52 -1.18
CA SER A 22 -16.67 -8.17 -1.05
C SER A 22 -15.14 -8.17 -0.99
N ALA A 23 -14.55 -9.06 -0.18
CA ALA A 23 -13.09 -9.20 -0.08
C ALA A 23 -12.47 -9.62 -1.42
N GLY A 24 -13.11 -10.53 -2.16
CA GLY A 24 -12.69 -10.93 -3.50
C GLY A 24 -12.72 -9.78 -4.50
N ALA A 25 -13.82 -9.02 -4.52
CA ALA A 25 -13.96 -7.84 -5.38
C ALA A 25 -12.90 -6.77 -5.06
N LEU A 26 -12.67 -6.47 -3.77
CA LEU A 26 -11.65 -5.53 -3.32
C LEU A 26 -10.23 -5.99 -3.66
N THR A 27 -9.96 -7.30 -3.61
CA THR A 27 -8.68 -7.86 -4.06
C THR A 27 -8.46 -7.57 -5.55
N GLY A 28 -9.48 -7.80 -6.39
CA GLY A 28 -9.42 -7.47 -7.81
C GLY A 28 -9.19 -5.98 -8.06
N LEU A 29 -9.91 -5.11 -7.33
CA LEU A 29 -9.73 -3.66 -7.38
C LEU A 29 -8.31 -3.25 -7.01
N GLN A 30 -7.69 -3.90 -6.04
CA GLN A 30 -6.32 -3.59 -5.64
C GLN A 30 -5.32 -3.82 -6.78
N PHE A 31 -5.48 -4.87 -7.60
CA PHE A 31 -4.63 -5.07 -8.79
C PHE A 31 -4.81 -3.96 -9.83
N VAL A 32 -6.03 -3.47 -10.03
CA VAL A 32 -6.31 -2.32 -10.90
C VAL A 32 -5.61 -1.08 -10.36
N VAL A 33 -5.74 -0.78 -9.06
CA VAL A 33 -5.10 0.36 -8.40
C VAL A 33 -3.58 0.31 -8.57
N LEU A 34 -2.95 -0.83 -8.32
CA LEU A 34 -1.50 -1.00 -8.48
C LEU A 34 -1.06 -0.74 -9.93
N THR A 35 -1.84 -1.20 -10.90
CA THR A 35 -1.59 -0.95 -12.33
C THR A 35 -1.66 0.55 -12.66
N LEU A 36 -2.69 1.26 -12.18
CA LEU A 36 -2.86 2.70 -12.38
C LEU A 36 -1.78 3.54 -11.69
N ILE A 37 -1.27 3.08 -10.53
CA ILE A 37 -0.16 3.73 -9.84
C ILE A 37 1.13 3.58 -10.66
N SER A 38 1.38 2.38 -11.17
CA SER A 38 2.52 2.07 -12.03
C SER A 38 2.50 2.89 -13.33
N GLU A 39 1.36 2.91 -14.04
CA GLU A 39 1.21 3.61 -15.31
C GLU A 39 1.50 5.12 -15.20
N ALA A 40 1.09 5.75 -14.11
CA ALA A 40 1.35 7.18 -13.92
C ALA A 40 2.81 7.55 -13.62
N GLY A 41 3.73 6.57 -13.62
CA GLY A 41 5.16 6.81 -13.46
C GLY A 41 5.56 7.27 -12.06
N MET A 42 4.65 7.16 -11.08
CA MET A 42 4.93 7.45 -9.67
C MET A 42 5.88 6.44 -9.01
N ILE A 43 6.08 5.29 -9.64
CA ILE A 43 7.00 4.24 -9.20
C ILE A 43 8.25 4.24 -10.10
N ARG A 44 8.81 5.42 -10.38
CA ARG A 44 10.16 5.49 -10.97
C ARG A 44 11.19 5.47 -9.84
N GLY A 45 11.61 4.26 -9.45
CA GLY A 45 12.85 4.08 -8.66
C GLY A 45 12.82 3.12 -7.47
N SER A 46 11.68 2.52 -7.08
CA SER A 46 11.68 1.60 -5.94
C SER A 46 10.58 0.53 -6.07
N ALA A 47 10.99 -0.67 -6.48
CA ALA A 47 10.19 -1.90 -6.32
C ALA A 47 9.85 -2.16 -4.83
N GLU A 48 10.64 -1.58 -3.92
CA GLU A 48 10.48 -1.72 -2.47
C GLU A 48 9.21 -1.01 -1.96
N THR A 49 8.91 0.17 -2.50
CA THR A 49 7.72 0.97 -2.20
C THR A 49 6.45 0.26 -2.68
N LEU A 50 6.49 -0.39 -3.85
CA LEU A 50 5.37 -1.18 -4.38
C LEU A 50 5.04 -2.40 -3.49
N SER A 51 6.07 -3.07 -2.95
CA SER A 51 5.90 -4.18 -2.00
C SER A 51 5.40 -3.73 -0.62
N ALA A 52 5.63 -2.49 -0.24
CA ALA A 52 5.23 -1.97 1.07
C ALA A 52 3.74 -1.63 1.13
N PHE A 53 3.17 -1.09 0.04
CA PHE A 53 1.78 -0.60 0.02
C PHE A 53 0.76 -1.61 -0.55
N GLY A 54 1.14 -2.42 -1.53
CA GLY A 54 0.19 -3.34 -2.18
C GLY A 54 0.01 -4.68 -1.45
N SER A 55 1.10 -5.22 -0.91
CA SER A 55 1.15 -6.61 -0.42
C SER A 55 0.30 -6.88 0.83
N PRO A 56 0.27 -6.01 1.86
CA PRO A 56 -0.48 -6.31 3.09
C PRO A 56 -2.00 -6.37 2.86
N ASN A 57 -2.55 -5.43 2.08
CA ASN A 57 -4.00 -5.34 1.85
C ASN A 57 -4.54 -6.55 1.07
N VAL A 58 -3.81 -6.97 0.02
CA VAL A 58 -4.16 -8.19 -0.73
C VAL A 58 -4.18 -9.40 0.20
N VAL A 59 -3.19 -9.53 1.09
CA VAL A 59 -3.14 -10.64 2.05
C VAL A 59 -4.32 -10.61 3.03
N HIS A 60 -4.71 -9.44 3.55
CA HIS A 60 -5.86 -9.30 4.45
C HIS A 60 -7.18 -9.66 3.76
N PHE A 61 -7.40 -9.16 2.54
CA PHE A 61 -8.59 -9.49 1.76
C PHE A 61 -8.64 -10.97 1.35
N CYS A 62 -7.51 -11.54 0.90
CA CYS A 62 -7.44 -12.97 0.60
C CYS A 62 -7.67 -13.83 1.84
N ALA A 63 -7.15 -13.43 3.01
CA ALA A 63 -7.41 -14.12 4.26
C ALA A 63 -8.90 -14.07 4.63
N ALA A 64 -9.55 -12.92 4.48
CA ALA A 64 -10.98 -12.79 4.72
C ALA A 64 -11.81 -13.65 3.76
N LEU A 65 -11.47 -13.65 2.46
CA LEU A 65 -12.09 -14.52 1.45
C LEU A 65 -11.90 -16.00 1.80
N LEU A 66 -10.70 -16.41 2.20
CA LEU A 66 -10.39 -17.79 2.55
C LEU A 66 -11.18 -18.24 3.78
N VAL A 67 -11.25 -17.42 4.83
CA VAL A 67 -12.06 -17.72 6.02
C VAL A 67 -13.54 -17.82 5.65
N SER A 68 -14.07 -16.90 4.84
CA SER A 68 -15.43 -16.99 4.31
C SER A 68 -15.67 -18.28 3.53
N ALA A 69 -14.77 -18.64 2.62
CA ALA A 69 -14.88 -19.87 1.83
C ALA A 69 -14.83 -21.13 2.70
N ILE A 70 -14.01 -21.13 3.75
CA ILE A 70 -14.01 -22.20 4.75
C ILE A 70 -15.41 -22.30 5.37
N PHE A 71 -15.98 -21.24 5.93
CA PHE A 71 -17.27 -21.32 6.60
C PHE A 71 -18.49 -21.51 5.68
N SER A 72 -18.37 -21.20 4.39
CA SER A 72 -19.41 -21.50 3.39
C SER A 72 -19.36 -22.94 2.88
N ALA A 73 -18.30 -23.71 3.17
CA ALA A 73 -18.25 -25.13 2.80
C ALA A 73 -19.18 -25.97 3.70
N PRO A 74 -19.79 -27.06 3.17
CA PRO A 74 -20.74 -27.88 3.91
C PRO A 74 -20.03 -28.80 4.92
N TRP A 75 -19.66 -28.25 6.07
CA TRP A 75 -19.06 -29.03 7.16
C TRP A 75 -20.12 -29.78 7.98
N HIS A 76 -19.75 -30.98 8.43
CA HIS A 76 -20.55 -31.80 9.33
C HIS A 76 -20.23 -31.53 10.81
N GLY A 77 -19.34 -30.57 11.11
CA GLY A 77 -18.87 -30.26 12.46
C GLY A 77 -17.96 -29.03 12.51
N LEU A 78 -17.76 -28.46 13.72
CA LEU A 78 -16.92 -27.25 13.92
C LEU A 78 -15.42 -27.53 14.03
N GLY A 79 -15.03 -28.80 14.20
CA GLY A 79 -13.63 -29.21 14.38
C GLY A 79 -12.73 -28.83 13.19
N PRO A 80 -12.96 -29.44 12.01
CA PRO A 80 -12.17 -29.17 10.81
C PRO A 80 -12.11 -27.69 10.39
N PRO A 81 -13.23 -26.93 10.29
CA PRO A 81 -13.15 -25.51 9.95
C PRO A 81 -12.41 -24.71 11.03
N GLY A 82 -12.56 -25.06 12.32
CA GLY A 82 -11.80 -24.45 13.41
C GLY A 82 -10.28 -24.59 13.25
N ILE A 83 -9.80 -25.77 12.90
CA ILE A 83 -8.36 -26.02 12.65
C ILE A 83 -7.90 -25.22 11.43
N ALA A 84 -8.65 -25.24 10.32
CA ALA A 84 -8.30 -24.51 9.11
C ALA A 84 -8.19 -23.00 9.37
N VAL A 85 -9.12 -22.43 10.14
CA VAL A 85 -9.12 -21.01 10.53
C VAL A 85 -7.96 -20.69 11.46
N ALA A 86 -7.64 -21.58 12.40
CA ALA A 86 -6.49 -21.39 13.29
C ALA A 86 -5.16 -21.36 12.50
N LEU A 87 -5.01 -22.23 11.51
CA LEU A 87 -3.84 -22.25 10.62
C LEU A 87 -3.77 -20.97 9.76
N CYS A 88 -4.89 -20.52 9.20
CA CYS A 88 -4.96 -19.26 8.46
C CYS A 88 -4.57 -18.06 9.34
N GLY A 89 -5.13 -18.00 10.56
CA GLY A 89 -4.80 -16.98 11.55
C GLY A 89 -3.31 -16.99 11.91
N ALA A 90 -2.73 -18.17 12.14
CA ALA A 90 -1.32 -18.30 12.48
C ALA A 90 -0.40 -17.83 11.35
N GLY A 91 -0.69 -18.24 10.11
CA GLY A 91 0.04 -17.77 8.93
C GLY A 91 -0.04 -16.26 8.75
N GLY A 92 -1.24 -15.69 8.86
CA GLY A 92 -1.46 -14.25 8.78
C GLY A 92 -0.75 -13.48 9.91
N PHE A 93 -0.77 -14.00 11.13
CA PHE A 93 -0.07 -13.39 12.27
C PHE A 93 1.45 -13.36 12.05
N VAL A 94 2.03 -14.48 11.60
CA VAL A 94 3.46 -14.55 11.26
C VAL A 94 3.82 -13.56 10.16
N TYR A 95 2.99 -13.46 9.12
CA TYR A 95 3.15 -12.47 8.06
C TYR A 95 3.10 -11.03 8.59
N SER A 96 2.09 -10.69 9.41
CA SER A 96 1.96 -9.35 10.01
C SER A 96 3.17 -9.01 10.88
N VAL A 97 3.70 -9.97 11.64
CA VAL A 97 4.93 -9.78 12.42
C VAL A 97 6.13 -9.54 11.50
N ALA A 98 6.25 -10.27 10.39
CA ALA A 98 7.33 -10.06 9.42
C ALA A 98 7.25 -8.66 8.77
N VAL A 99 6.05 -8.22 8.38
CA VAL A 99 5.79 -6.87 7.85
C VAL A 99 6.14 -5.80 8.89
N LEU A 100 5.71 -5.97 10.14
CA LEU A 100 6.03 -5.05 11.22
C LEU A 100 7.54 -4.96 11.47
N ARG A 101 8.26 -6.08 11.50
CA ARG A 101 9.72 -6.10 11.64
C ARG A 101 10.41 -5.38 10.48
N ARG A 102 9.88 -5.50 9.26
CA ARG A 102 10.41 -4.80 8.09
C ARG A 102 10.18 -3.29 8.21
N ALA A 103 8.98 -2.86 8.61
CA ALA A 103 8.66 -1.46 8.83
C ALA A 103 9.55 -0.84 9.93
N LEU A 104 9.73 -1.54 11.05
CA LEU A 104 10.58 -1.12 12.16
C LEU A 104 12.06 -0.99 11.82
N ARG A 105 12.54 -1.67 10.78
CA ARG A 105 13.94 -1.60 10.33
C ARG A 105 14.20 -0.40 9.41
N GLN A 106 13.18 0.26 8.89
CA GLN A 106 13.34 1.46 8.06
C GLN A 106 13.66 2.66 8.96
N ARG A 107 14.86 3.22 8.83
CA ARG A 107 15.37 4.28 9.73
C ARG A 107 14.98 5.71 9.33
N ASP A 108 14.49 5.90 8.11
CA ASP A 108 14.21 7.24 7.56
C ASP A 108 12.76 7.72 7.74
N TYR A 109 11.85 6.85 8.22
CA TYR A 109 10.45 7.20 8.44
C TYR A 109 10.14 7.32 9.94
N LYS A 110 9.50 8.42 10.36
CA LYS A 110 8.96 8.56 11.72
C LYS A 110 7.49 8.14 11.70
N PRO A 111 7.16 6.91 12.14
CA PRO A 111 5.80 6.41 12.06
C PRO A 111 4.88 7.20 13.00
N VAL A 112 3.71 7.58 12.50
CA VAL A 112 2.67 8.28 13.27
C VAL A 112 1.82 7.22 13.99
N LEU A 113 1.17 7.56 15.11
CA LEU A 113 0.38 6.61 15.91
C LEU A 113 -0.76 5.94 15.10
N GLU A 114 -1.29 6.63 14.10
CA GLU A 114 -2.33 6.12 13.20
C GLU A 114 -1.81 4.96 12.34
N ASP A 115 -0.59 5.08 11.80
CA ASP A 115 0.05 4.03 11.00
C ASP A 115 0.21 2.74 11.82
N TRP A 116 0.63 2.88 13.07
CA TRP A 116 0.79 1.76 14.00
C TRP A 116 -0.52 1.03 14.30
N THR A 117 -1.61 1.78 14.42
CA THR A 117 -2.91 1.23 14.78
C THR A 117 -3.46 0.40 13.62
N TRP A 118 -3.47 0.96 12.41
CA TRP A 118 -4.10 0.34 11.24
C TRP A 118 -3.20 -0.64 10.48
N HIS A 119 -1.89 -0.41 10.43
CA HIS A 119 -0.97 -1.25 9.64
C HIS A 119 -0.31 -2.36 10.46
N ALA A 120 -0.36 -2.30 11.80
CA ALA A 120 0.28 -3.29 12.67
C ALA A 120 -0.67 -3.86 13.72
N ALA A 121 -1.21 -3.03 14.62
CA ALA A 121 -1.94 -3.51 15.79
C ALA A 121 -3.26 -4.22 15.40
N LEU A 122 -4.10 -3.59 14.60
CA LEU A 122 -5.40 -4.15 14.20
C LEU A 122 -5.29 -5.44 13.37
N PRO A 123 -4.43 -5.54 12.33
CA PRO A 123 -4.23 -6.81 11.63
C PRO A 123 -3.73 -7.92 12.55
N MET A 124 -2.77 -7.62 13.44
CA MET A 124 -2.27 -8.61 14.41
C MET A 124 -3.36 -9.08 15.37
N LEU A 125 -4.21 -8.16 15.85
CA LEU A 125 -5.36 -8.49 16.69
C LEU A 125 -6.38 -9.36 15.92
N GLY A 126 -6.66 -9.04 14.66
CA GLY A 126 -7.54 -9.83 13.80
C GLY A 126 -7.02 -11.26 13.65
N TYR A 127 -5.75 -11.43 13.27
CA TYR A 127 -5.16 -12.76 13.10
C TYR A 127 -5.02 -13.54 14.41
N ALA A 128 -4.65 -12.88 15.51
CA ALA A 128 -4.65 -13.51 16.84
C ALA A 128 -6.05 -13.95 17.27
N GLY A 129 -7.07 -13.13 16.96
CA GLY A 129 -8.48 -13.46 17.14
C GLY A 129 -8.89 -14.71 16.36
N LEU A 130 -8.47 -14.84 15.10
CA LEU A 130 -8.71 -16.04 14.29
C LEU A 130 -8.04 -17.29 14.87
N VAL A 131 -6.80 -17.19 15.36
CA VAL A 131 -6.12 -18.31 16.04
C VAL A 131 -6.90 -18.72 17.29
N HIS A 132 -7.21 -17.75 18.16
CA HIS A 132 -7.94 -18.01 19.39
C HIS A 132 -9.31 -18.64 19.12
N ALA A 133 -10.07 -18.07 18.19
CA ALA A 133 -11.40 -18.52 17.84
C ALA A 133 -11.39 -19.89 17.15
N GLY A 134 -10.45 -20.14 16.23
CA GLY A 134 -10.29 -21.44 15.56
C GLY A 134 -9.97 -22.56 16.56
N LEU A 135 -9.08 -22.31 17.52
CA LEU A 135 -8.78 -23.26 18.60
C LEU A 135 -10.00 -23.50 19.50
N ARG A 136 -10.83 -22.49 19.78
CA ARG A 136 -12.08 -22.65 20.55
C ARG A 136 -13.15 -23.41 19.76
N LEU A 137 -13.28 -23.14 18.46
CA LEU A 137 -14.21 -23.85 17.57
C LEU A 137 -13.85 -25.34 17.46
N SER A 138 -12.56 -25.65 17.44
CA SER A 138 -12.06 -27.03 17.42
C SER A 138 -12.48 -27.86 18.65
N ARG A 139 -12.90 -27.17 19.72
CA ARG A 139 -13.43 -27.74 20.96
C ARG A 139 -14.96 -27.62 21.08
N VAL A 140 -15.66 -27.38 19.97
CA VAL A 140 -17.14 -27.33 19.85
C VAL A 140 -17.79 -26.14 20.59
N SER A 141 -17.12 -24.97 20.63
CA SER A 141 -17.71 -23.73 21.18
C SER A 141 -18.27 -22.85 20.06
N SER A 142 -19.60 -22.72 19.98
CA SER A 142 -20.29 -21.92 18.95
C SER A 142 -20.07 -20.41 19.09
N ASP A 143 -19.86 -19.91 20.31
CA ASP A 143 -19.66 -18.48 20.59
C ASP A 143 -18.42 -17.92 19.88
N ALA A 144 -17.45 -18.78 19.55
CA ALA A 144 -16.26 -18.38 18.82
C ALA A 144 -16.56 -17.94 17.38
N LEU A 145 -17.72 -18.28 16.80
CA LEU A 145 -18.14 -17.79 15.47
C LEU A 145 -18.26 -16.26 15.43
N TYR A 146 -18.68 -15.62 16.52
CA TYR A 146 -18.72 -14.15 16.60
C TYR A 146 -17.32 -13.53 16.54
N ILE A 147 -16.34 -14.17 17.18
CA ILE A 147 -14.95 -13.72 17.16
C ILE A 147 -14.37 -13.90 15.75
N VAL A 148 -14.64 -15.04 15.10
CA VAL A 148 -14.22 -15.26 13.71
C VAL A 148 -14.84 -14.22 12.79
N GLY A 149 -16.16 -14.01 12.87
CA GLY A 149 -16.86 -13.05 12.02
C GLY A 149 -16.33 -11.62 12.23
N GLY A 150 -16.17 -11.21 13.49
CA GLY A 150 -15.61 -9.92 13.85
C GLY A 150 -14.17 -9.73 13.36
N ALA A 151 -13.31 -10.74 13.52
CA ALA A 151 -11.92 -10.68 13.05
C ALA A 151 -11.84 -10.66 11.52
N THR A 152 -12.68 -11.43 10.82
CA THR A 152 -12.76 -11.45 9.36
C THR A 152 -13.16 -10.08 8.82
N LEU A 153 -14.20 -9.48 9.42
CA LEU A 153 -14.68 -8.16 9.03
C LEU A 153 -13.66 -7.07 9.36
N LEU A 154 -12.96 -7.17 10.50
CA LEU A 154 -11.88 -6.27 10.87
C LEU A 154 -10.77 -6.26 9.82
N LEU A 155 -10.33 -7.43 9.34
CA LEU A 155 -9.31 -7.53 8.28
C LEU A 155 -9.75 -6.85 6.98
N VAL A 156 -11.03 -6.95 6.62
CA VAL A 156 -11.59 -6.22 5.47
C VAL A 156 -11.56 -4.72 5.70
N PHE A 157 -12.03 -4.22 6.84
CA PHE A 157 -12.02 -2.78 7.12
C PHE A 157 -10.60 -2.20 7.19
N VAL A 158 -9.66 -2.92 7.78
CA VAL A 158 -8.24 -2.57 7.79
C VAL A 158 -7.72 -2.44 6.35
N GLY A 159 -7.98 -3.43 5.49
CA GLY A 159 -7.56 -3.37 4.09
C GLY A 159 -8.20 -2.19 3.33
N ILE A 160 -9.47 -1.89 3.57
CA ILE A 160 -10.16 -0.74 2.95
C ILE A 160 -9.53 0.58 3.40
N HIS A 161 -9.29 0.75 4.69
CA HIS A 161 -8.69 1.97 5.23
C HIS A 161 -7.29 2.19 4.67
N ASN A 162 -6.45 1.15 4.68
CA ASN A 162 -5.09 1.22 4.14
C ASN A 162 -5.09 1.48 2.62
N ALA A 163 -6.05 0.92 1.87
CA ALA A 163 -6.19 1.17 0.44
C ALA A 163 -6.64 2.62 0.17
N TRP A 164 -7.56 3.15 0.97
CA TRP A 164 -7.97 4.56 0.92
C TRP A 164 -6.79 5.50 1.17
N ASP A 165 -6.00 5.23 2.22
CA ASP A 165 -4.81 6.04 2.53
C ASP A 165 -3.81 6.04 1.36
N THR A 166 -3.52 4.85 0.81
CA THR A 166 -2.63 4.72 -0.36
C THR A 166 -3.13 5.55 -1.55
N VAL A 167 -4.42 5.47 -1.89
CA VAL A 167 -4.99 6.20 -3.03
C VAL A 167 -4.99 7.71 -2.79
N THR A 168 -5.33 8.17 -1.60
CA THR A 168 -5.32 9.61 -1.26
C THR A 168 -3.91 10.17 -1.26
N TYR A 169 -2.93 9.44 -0.72
CA TYR A 169 -1.52 9.80 -0.79
C TYR A 169 -1.05 9.93 -2.25
N VAL A 170 -1.36 8.93 -3.08
CA VAL A 170 -0.98 8.90 -4.50
C VAL A 170 -1.58 10.09 -5.25
N THR A 171 -2.87 10.33 -5.10
CA THR A 171 -3.56 11.42 -5.79
C THR A 171 -3.03 12.79 -5.37
N LEU A 172 -2.78 13.00 -4.07
CA LEU A 172 -2.23 14.26 -3.57
C LEU A 172 -0.79 14.48 -4.06
N GLN A 173 0.04 13.44 -4.09
CA GLN A 173 1.40 13.51 -4.61
C GLN A 173 1.42 13.89 -6.09
N ARG A 174 0.55 13.30 -6.92
CA ARG A 174 0.41 13.69 -8.35
C ARG A 174 0.03 15.16 -8.51
N ALA A 175 -0.96 15.64 -7.75
CA ALA A 175 -1.40 17.02 -7.82
C ALA A 175 -0.25 18.00 -7.50
N ARG A 176 0.58 17.67 -6.51
CA ARG A 176 1.78 18.44 -6.16
C ARG A 176 2.82 18.45 -7.29
N GLU A 177 3.11 17.31 -7.90
CA GLU A 177 4.06 17.20 -9.02
C GLU A 177 3.60 17.99 -10.26
N HIS A 178 2.31 17.92 -10.60
CA HIS A 178 1.75 18.71 -11.70
C HIS A 178 1.87 20.20 -11.44
N LYS A 179 1.57 20.66 -10.22
CA LYS A 179 1.72 22.06 -9.83
C LYS A 179 3.18 22.53 -9.91
N ALA A 180 4.12 21.70 -9.46
CA ALA A 180 5.56 22.01 -9.53
C ALA A 180 6.06 22.13 -10.98
N ARG A 181 5.64 21.21 -11.87
CA ARG A 181 5.98 21.28 -13.31
C ARG A 181 5.36 22.50 -14.00
N GLY A 182 4.12 22.85 -13.65
CA GLY A 182 3.46 24.05 -14.15
C GLY A 182 4.18 25.34 -13.72
N ALA A 183 4.58 25.42 -12.46
CA ALA A 183 5.37 26.54 -11.95
C ALA A 183 6.72 26.67 -12.68
N ALA A 184 7.46 25.56 -12.84
CA ALA A 184 8.74 25.56 -13.54
C ALA A 184 8.64 25.98 -15.01
N ARG A 185 7.58 25.56 -15.73
CA ARG A 185 7.31 26.02 -17.11
C ARG A 185 7.00 27.51 -17.16
N GLY A 186 6.16 28.00 -16.26
CA GLY A 186 5.83 29.43 -16.18
C GLY A 186 7.06 30.31 -15.84
N THR A 187 8.01 29.79 -15.05
CA THR A 187 9.29 30.47 -14.79
C THR A 187 10.18 30.47 -16.04
N ALA A 188 10.27 29.36 -16.77
CA ALA A 188 11.06 29.26 -18.00
C ALA A 188 10.53 30.16 -19.13
N GLU A 189 9.20 30.29 -19.26
CA GLU A 189 8.56 31.13 -20.29
C GLU A 189 8.64 32.63 -19.96
N ARG A 190 8.73 32.99 -18.67
CA ARG A 190 8.96 34.38 -18.23
C ARG A 190 10.40 34.85 -18.36
N GLN A 191 11.35 33.94 -18.59
CA GLN A 191 12.74 34.30 -18.79
C GLN A 191 12.96 34.51 -20.30
N PRO A 192 13.11 35.76 -20.79
CA PRO A 192 13.33 35.98 -22.21
C PRO A 192 14.64 35.27 -22.62
N PRO A 193 14.74 34.74 -23.86
CA PRO A 193 15.99 34.19 -24.35
C PRO A 193 17.05 35.26 -24.15
N SER A 194 18.11 34.93 -23.40
CA SER A 194 19.22 35.83 -23.14
C SER A 194 19.77 36.28 -24.48
N GLY A 195 19.35 37.46 -24.93
CA GLY A 195 19.78 38.05 -26.17
C GLY A 195 21.28 38.17 -26.14
N THR A 196 21.93 37.63 -27.16
CA THR A 196 23.27 38.02 -27.58
C THR A 196 23.38 39.54 -27.49
N ALA A 197 24.24 40.01 -26.57
CA ALA A 197 24.48 41.42 -26.33
C ALA A 197 24.96 42.12 -27.62
N PRO A 198 24.43 43.31 -27.98
CA PRO A 198 24.96 44.08 -29.10
C PRO A 198 26.19 44.89 -28.65
N GLY A 199 27.31 44.67 -29.34
CA GLY A 199 28.29 45.72 -29.63
C GLY A 199 29.40 45.95 -28.60
N GLU A 200 30.38 45.05 -28.57
CA GLU A 200 31.72 45.40 -28.11
C GLU A 200 32.42 46.15 -29.26
N ARG A 201 32.35 47.48 -29.25
CA ARG A 201 33.12 48.32 -30.18
C ARG A 201 34.60 48.15 -29.85
N ARG A 202 35.31 47.41 -30.69
CA ARG A 202 36.76 47.27 -30.67
C ARG A 202 37.38 48.65 -30.94
N ASN A 203 37.96 49.26 -29.92
CA ASN A 203 38.83 50.43 -30.07
C ASN A 203 40.02 50.03 -30.96
N VAL A 204 40.09 50.60 -32.16
CA VAL A 204 41.28 50.53 -33.01
C VAL A 204 42.23 51.59 -32.49
N GLU A 205 43.22 51.15 -31.71
CA GLU A 205 44.33 51.97 -31.26
C GLU A 205 45.18 52.38 -32.47
N ALA A 206 45.35 53.69 -32.67
CA ALA A 206 46.10 54.25 -33.77
C ALA A 206 47.60 53.95 -33.60
N SER A 207 48.15 53.15 -34.50
CA SER A 207 49.59 52.90 -34.60
C SER A 207 50.36 54.20 -34.82
N GLY A 208 51.27 54.53 -33.89
CA GLY A 208 52.21 55.65 -34.00
C GLY A 208 53.27 55.47 -35.10
N PRO A 209 54.00 56.55 -35.46
CA PRO A 209 54.86 56.60 -36.64
C PRO A 209 56.14 55.74 -36.51
N PRO A 210 56.77 55.35 -37.63
CA PRO A 210 57.88 54.39 -37.62
C PRO A 210 59.19 55.01 -37.12
N ALA A 211 59.98 54.19 -36.41
CA ALA A 211 61.32 54.55 -35.93
C ALA A 211 62.34 54.70 -37.08
N PRO A 212 63.36 55.57 -36.94
CA PRO A 212 64.33 55.84 -37.99
C PRO A 212 65.33 54.68 -38.17
N ARG A 213 65.70 54.44 -39.42
CA ARG A 213 66.78 53.53 -39.84
C ARG A 213 68.12 54.08 -39.37
N ASN A 214 68.98 53.20 -38.83
CA ASN A 214 70.40 53.49 -38.66
C ASN A 214 71.23 52.74 -39.73
N PRO A 215 72.31 53.35 -40.24
CA PRO A 215 73.17 52.78 -41.28
C PRO A 215 74.37 52.02 -40.69
N GLU A 216 74.89 51.06 -41.47
CA GLU A 216 76.25 50.45 -41.42
C GLU A 216 76.60 49.65 -40.13
N ALA A 217 77.19 48.45 -40.18
CA ALA A 217 78.26 47.91 -41.04
C ALA A 217 78.14 46.38 -41.20
#